data_AF-A0A355YDU4-F1
#
_entry.id   AF-A0A355YDU4-F1
#
_cell.length_a   1.000
_cell.length_b   1.000
_cell.length_c   1.000
_cell.angle_alpha   90.00
_cell.angle_beta   90.00
_cell.angle_gamma   90.00
#
_symmetry.space_group_name_H-M   'P 1'
#
loop_
_entity.id
_entity.type
_entity.pdbx_description
1 polymer ?
#
loop_
_entity_poly.entity_id
_entity_poly.type
_entity_poly.pdbx_seq_one_letter_code
_entity_poly.pdbx_strand_id
1 'polypeptide(L)' 'MDRDTPTRDALFARAAAWVARLDAADCSRAERQAFEDWLAGDPARVRAWTEAERLHARAA' A
#
# COMPACT_ATOMS: atom_id res chain seq x y z
N MET A 1 5.84 -23.24 -11.37
CA MET A 1 5.73 -22.40 -10.16
C MET A 1 4.86 -21.21 -10.52
N ASP A 2 3.57 -21.35 -10.27
CA ASP A 2 2.58 -20.28 -10.43
C ASP A 2 2.99 -19.09 -9.57
N ARG A 3 3.33 -17.97 -10.22
CA ARG A 3 3.38 -16.69 -9.53
C ARG A 3 1.95 -16.26 -9.37
N ASP A 4 1.41 -16.52 -8.18
CA ASP A 4 0.17 -15.98 -7.65
C ASP A 4 0.15 -14.47 -7.93
N THR A 5 -0.48 -14.08 -9.03
CA THR A 5 -0.58 -12.66 -9.37
C THR A 5 -1.60 -12.11 -8.38
N PRO A 6 -1.19 -11.21 -7.46
CA PRO A 6 -2.09 -10.73 -6.44
C PRO A 6 -3.30 -10.09 -7.10
N THR A 7 -4.49 -10.50 -6.68
CA THR A 7 -5.75 -9.93 -7.18
C THR A 7 -5.82 -8.45 -6.82
N ARG A 8 -6.66 -7.70 -7.54
CA ARG A 8 -6.90 -6.28 -7.24
C ARG A 8 -7.30 -6.06 -5.78
N ASP A 9 -8.15 -6.93 -5.23
CA ASP A 9 -8.59 -6.84 -3.83
C ASP A 9 -7.44 -7.06 -2.85
N ALA A 10 -6.55 -8.01 -3.13
CA ALA A 10 -5.35 -8.24 -2.31
C ALA A 10 -4.39 -7.04 -2.37
N LEU A 11 -4.24 -6.42 -3.54
CA LEU A 11 -3.45 -5.19 -3.68
C LEU A 11 -4.08 -4.04 -2.90
N PHE A 12 -5.41 -3.88 -2.98
CA PHE A 12 -6.12 -2.85 -2.24
C PHE A 12 -6.02 -3.04 -0.73
N ALA A 13 -6.24 -4.25 -0.22
CA ALA A 13 -6.12 -4.56 1.21
C ALA A 13 -4.71 -4.26 1.73
N ARG A 14 -3.68 -4.64 0.97
CA ARG A 14 -2.28 -4.33 1.32
C ARG A 14 -1.98 -2.84 1.26
N ALA A 15 -2.56 -2.13 0.29
CA ALA A 15 -2.41 -0.69 0.17
C ALA A 15 -3.06 0.06 1.35
N ALA A 16 -4.25 -0.35 1.77
CA ALA A 16 -4.93 0.20 2.95
C ALA A 16 -4.12 -0.03 4.23
N ALA A 17 -3.49 -1.20 4.38
CA ALA A 17 -2.60 -1.48 5.51
C ALA A 17 -1.38 -0.52 5.52
N TRP A 18 -0.81 -0.22 4.36
CA TRP A 18 0.28 0.75 4.25
C TRP A 18 -0.15 2.18 4.59
N VAL A 19 -1.35 2.61 4.18
CA VAL A 19 -1.88 3.93 4.54
C VAL A 19 -1.95 4.08 6.08
N ALA A 20 -2.53 3.10 6.78
CA ALA A 20 -2.58 3.13 8.24
C ALA A 20 -1.18 3.08 8.87
N ARG A 21 -0.24 2.32 8.29
CA ARG A 21 1.13 2.23 8.81
C ARG A 21 1.91 3.54 8.65
N LEU A 22 1.68 4.28 7.57
CA LEU A 22 2.33 5.56 7.29
C LEU A 22 1.78 6.71 8.14
N ASP A 23 0.50 6.63 8.54
CA ASP A 23 -0.16 7.58 9.44
C ASP A 23 0.27 7.40 10.90
N ALA A 24 0.70 6.19 11.28
CA ALA A 24 1.18 5.91 12.63
C ALA A 24 2.43 6.75 12.99
N ALA A 25 2.41 7.37 14.16
CA ALA A 25 3.47 8.27 14.64
C ALA A 25 4.84 7.60 14.81
N ASP A 26 4.87 6.27 14.95
CA ASP A 26 6.08 5.45 15.12
C ASP A 26 6.61 4.86 13.79
N CYS A 27 6.07 5.30 12.64
CA CYS A 27 6.48 4.81 11.33
C CYS A 27 7.97 5.12 11.08
N SER A 28 8.77 4.06 11.04
CA SER A 28 10.21 4.16 10.90
C SER A 28 10.62 4.43 9.45
N ARG A 29 11.85 4.91 9.26
CA ARG A 29 12.44 5.09 7.93
C ARG A 29 12.53 3.76 7.16
N ALA A 30 12.77 2.65 7.84
CA ALA A 30 12.86 1.33 7.21
C ALA A 30 11.51 0.89 6.61
N GLU A 31 10.40 1.20 7.29
CA GLU A 31 9.06 0.88 6.81
C GLU A 31 8.64 1.75 5.63
N ARG A 32 9.02 3.03 5.64
CA ARG A 32 8.84 3.92 4.48
C ARG A 32 9.61 3.39 3.26
N GLN A 33 10.85 2.94 3.45
CA GLN A 33 11.61 2.33 2.36
C GLN A 33 10.95 1.05 1.84
N ALA A 34 10.49 0.16 2.74
CA ALA A 34 9.78 -1.05 2.34
C ALA A 34 8.47 -0.77 1.59
N PHE A 35 7.80 0.34 1.92
CA PHE A 35 6.64 0.83 1.19
C PHE A 35 7.01 1.32 -0.22
N GLU A 36 8.05 2.13 -0.35
CA GLU A 36 8.56 2.62 -1.64
C GLU A 36 9.01 1.47 -2.54
N ASP A 37 9.73 0.48 -2.00
CA ASP A 37 10.16 -0.72 -2.71
C ASP A 37 8.95 -1.55 -3.17
N TRP A 38 7.91 -1.63 -2.34
CA TRP A 38 6.65 -2.29 -2.71
C TRP A 38 5.97 -1.56 -3.88
N LEU A 39 5.88 -0.24 -3.85
CA LEU A 39 5.31 0.55 -4.96
C LEU A 39 6.12 0.40 -6.26
N ALA A 40 7.44 0.43 -6.18
CA ALA A 40 8.33 0.32 -7.33
C ALA A 40 8.20 -1.03 -8.05
N GLY A 41 7.77 -2.08 -7.36
CA GLY A 41 7.66 -3.42 -7.92
C GLY A 41 6.48 -3.66 -8.88
N ASP A 42 5.44 -2.82 -8.88
CA ASP A 42 4.29 -2.98 -9.78
C ASP A 42 3.42 -1.69 -9.89
N PRO A 43 3.20 -1.12 -11.08
CA PRO A 43 2.33 0.05 -11.24
C PRO A 43 0.86 -0.18 -10.81
N ALA A 44 0.37 -1.42 -10.72
CA ALA A 44 -0.94 -1.73 -10.16
C ALA A 44 -1.03 -1.42 -8.65
N ARG A 45 0.08 -1.54 -7.92
CA ARG A 45 0.18 -1.20 -6.49
C ARG A 45 0.02 0.29 -6.26
N VAL A 46 0.59 1.11 -7.14
CA VAL A 46 0.44 2.57 -7.12
C VAL A 46 -1.04 2.95 -7.24
N ARG A 47 -1.77 2.35 -8.19
CA ARG A 47 -3.20 2.62 -8.37
C ARG A 47 -4.02 2.21 -7.13
N ALA A 48 -3.75 1.03 -6.58
CA ALA A 48 -4.42 0.54 -5.37
C ALA A 48 -4.14 1.43 -4.15
N TRP A 49 -2.91 1.95 -4.01
CA TRP A 49 -2.52 2.87 -2.94
C TRP A 49 -3.17 4.24 -3.07
N THR A 50 -3.18 4.85 -4.26
CA THR A 50 -3.89 6.11 -4.46
C THR A 50 -5.40 5.97 -4.18
N GLU A 51 -6.01 4.82 -4.50
CA GLU A 51 -7.41 4.56 -4.17
C GLU A 51 -7.62 4.45 -2.65
N ALA A 52 -6.79 3.67 -1.96
CA ALA A 52 -6.85 3.48 -0.51
C ALA A 52 -6.60 4.78 0.27
N GLU A 53 -5.61 5.58 -0.13
CA GLU A 53 -5.28 6.87 0.47
C GLU A 53 -6.46 7.84 0.36
N ARG A 54 -7.08 7.94 -0.82
CA ARG A 54 -8.27 8.80 -1.03
C ARG A 54 -9.46 8.37 -0.19
N LEU A 55 -9.65 7.06 0.03
CA LEU A 55 -10.70 6.55 0.89
C LEU A 55 -10.42 6.87 2.36
N HIS A 56 -9.19 6.65 2.81
CA HIS A 56 -8.77 6.95 4.18
C HIS A 56 -8.89 8.44 4.51
N ALA A 57 -8.41 9.33 3.63
CA ALA A 57 -8.51 10.78 3.80
C ALA A 57 -9.94 11.32 3.85
N ARG A 58 -10.93 10.54 3.38
CA ARG A 58 -12.36 10.86 3.48
C ARG A 58 -13.01 10.33 4.75
N ALA A 59 -12.37 9.36 5.41
CA ALA A 59 -12.89 8.66 6.58
C ALA A 59 -12.24 9.12 7.90
N ALA A 60 -11.05 9.72 7.83
CA ALA A 60 -10.34 10.38 8.93
C ALA A 60 -10.88 11.80 9.17
#